data_AF-A0A169QAT1-F1
#
_entry.id   AF-A0A169QAT1-F1
#
_cell.length_a   1.000
_cell.length_b   1.000
_cell.length_c   1.000
_cell.angle_alpha   90.00
_cell.angle_beta   90.00
_cell.angle_gamma   90.00
#
_symmetry.space_group_name_H-M   'P 1'
#
loop_
_entity.id
_entity.type
_entity.pdbx_description
1 polymer ?
#
loop_
_entity_poly.entity_id
_entity_poly.type
_entity_poly.pdbx_seq_one_letter_code
_entity_poly.pdbx_strand_id
1 'polypeptide(L)'
;MSDAARGQLHTRVHDDVVGHAPPGTEAPDIRLKPLLLTGLFIVLFTAVAVGGLRFYYNRQGLGPLVQQARVFPAPRLQQSPEADLAAMLKDQRAKLSAYAWIDREKGIARVPITEAMRLLAERGGPAYAAPAQPEQTPALGSRGGASSAVLSPGAGPGAVRTPANAEPGKGTP
;
A
#
# COMPACT_ATOMS: atom_id res chain seq x y z
N MET A 1 0.39 108.33 -20.76
CA MET A 1 0.95 109.07 -19.62
C MET A 1 0.38 108.40 -18.38
N SER A 2 0.95 107.31 -17.83
CA SER A 2 2.38 107.05 -17.58
C SER A 2 2.96 108.19 -16.72
N ASP A 3 3.58 108.03 -15.55
CA ASP A 3 3.82 106.87 -14.68
C ASP A 3 4.06 107.41 -13.23
N ALA A 4 4.36 106.71 -12.12
CA ALA A 4 4.82 105.33 -11.88
C ALA A 4 4.55 104.85 -10.44
N ALA A 5 4.83 103.56 -10.19
CA ALA A 5 5.39 102.99 -8.95
C ALA A 5 4.75 103.27 -7.56
N ARG A 6 4.10 102.23 -7.02
CA ARG A 6 4.58 101.57 -5.79
C ARG A 6 4.15 100.10 -5.76
N GLY A 7 5.11 99.19 -5.58
CA GLY A 7 4.90 97.76 -5.82
C GLY A 7 4.13 97.06 -4.70
N GLN A 8 3.20 96.17 -5.08
CA GLN A 8 2.74 95.09 -4.22
C GLN A 8 3.56 93.83 -4.53
N LEU A 9 4.37 93.43 -3.56
CA LEU A 9 5.09 92.15 -3.59
C LEU A 9 4.08 91.00 -3.51
N HIS A 10 4.12 90.12 -4.49
CA HIS A 10 3.49 88.81 -4.40
C HIS A 10 4.15 87.97 -3.30
N THR A 11 3.35 87.09 -2.70
CA THR A 11 3.73 85.91 -1.89
C THR A 11 4.60 86.14 -0.64
N ARG A 12 3.93 86.10 0.53
CA ARG A 12 4.41 85.31 1.68
C ARG A 12 3.23 84.86 2.54
N VAL A 13 2.99 83.56 2.53
CA VAL A 13 2.41 82.69 3.58
C VAL A 13 1.34 83.31 4.51
N HIS A 14 0.11 82.79 4.42
CA HIS A 14 -0.78 82.54 5.57
C HIS A 14 -1.07 81.03 5.48
N ASP A 15 -0.38 80.18 6.24
CA ASP A 15 -0.71 79.77 7.62
C ASP A 15 -2.07 79.08 7.75
N ASP A 16 -2.01 77.79 8.08
CA ASP A 16 -3.14 76.87 8.11
C ASP A 16 -4.03 77.10 9.33
N VAL A 17 -5.22 77.69 9.10
CA VAL A 17 -6.32 77.65 10.07
C VAL A 17 -7.56 77.03 9.42
N VAL A 18 -7.44 75.75 9.09
CA VAL A 18 -8.63 74.89 8.92
C VAL A 18 -9.22 74.69 10.31
N GLY A 19 -10.25 75.48 10.63
CA GLY A 19 -10.98 75.34 11.89
C GLY A 19 -11.55 73.94 12.03
N HIS A 20 -10.90 73.10 12.85
CA HIS A 20 -11.40 71.78 13.18
C HIS A 20 -12.63 71.99 14.07
N ALA A 21 -13.82 71.78 13.51
CA ALA A 21 -15.01 71.55 14.32
C ALA A 21 -14.68 70.41 15.30
N PRO A 22 -14.94 70.55 16.61
CA PRO A 22 -14.63 69.49 17.56
C PRO A 22 -15.35 68.22 17.11
N PRO A 23 -14.68 67.05 17.08
CA PRO A 23 -15.32 65.80 16.70
C PRO A 23 -16.40 65.49 17.73
N GLY A 24 -17.64 65.84 17.40
CA GLY A 24 -18.81 65.43 18.17
C GLY A 24 -18.82 63.92 18.18
N THR A 25 -18.75 63.33 19.38
CA THR A 25 -18.76 61.88 19.56
C THR A 25 -20.04 61.32 18.95
N GLU A 26 -19.94 60.79 17.74
CA GLU A 26 -21.06 60.14 17.07
C GLU A 26 -21.52 58.96 17.94
N ALA A 27 -22.75 59.08 18.47
CA ALA A 27 -23.35 57.97 19.20
C ALA A 27 -23.51 56.81 18.21
N PRO A 28 -23.02 55.58 18.52
CA PRO A 28 -23.05 54.50 17.55
C PRO A 28 -24.47 54.21 17.07
N ASP A 29 -24.79 54.53 15.81
CA ASP A 29 -26.11 54.30 15.19
C ASP A 29 -26.30 52.83 14.79
N ILE A 30 -25.83 51.94 15.66
CA ILE A 30 -26.00 50.50 15.59
C ILE A 30 -26.68 50.11 16.89
N ARG A 31 -27.95 49.72 16.82
CA ARG A 31 -28.68 49.22 17.99
C ARG A 31 -28.02 47.92 18.43
N LEU A 32 -27.18 47.99 19.45
CA LEU A 32 -26.42 46.84 19.96
C LEU A 32 -27.32 45.69 20.44
N LYS A 33 -28.54 45.99 20.91
CA LYS A 33 -29.49 44.99 21.41
C LYS A 33 -29.87 43.93 20.36
N PRO A 34 -30.41 44.25 19.17
CA PRO A 34 -30.67 43.24 18.14
C PRO A 34 -29.39 42.55 17.64
N LEU A 35 -28.24 43.23 17.56
CA LEU A 35 -26.98 42.62 17.14
C LEU A 35 -26.48 41.54 18.13
N LEU A 36 -26.56 41.81 19.44
CA LEU A 36 -26.25 40.83 20.48
C LEU A 36 -27.29 39.70 20.51
N LEU A 37 -28.57 40.00 20.26
CA LEU A 37 -29.64 38.99 20.22
C LEU A 37 -29.46 38.02 19.05
N THR A 38 -29.14 38.52 17.84
CA THR A 38 -28.90 37.65 16.67
C THR A 38 -27.61 36.85 16.81
N GLY A 39 -26.54 37.45 17.34
CA GLY A 39 -25.30 36.73 17.67
C GLY A 39 -25.53 35.60 18.68
N LEU A 40 -26.24 35.90 19.78
CA LEU A 40 -26.62 34.89 20.78
C LEU A 40 -27.50 33.79 20.17
N PHE A 41 -28.47 34.15 19.32
CA PHE A 41 -29.33 33.18 18.64
C PHE A 41 -28.53 32.25 17.72
N ILE A 42 -27.58 32.76 16.94
CA ILE A 42 -26.71 31.94 16.07
C ILE A 42 -25.87 30.96 16.90
N VAL A 43 -25.25 31.45 17.98
CA VAL A 43 -24.44 30.60 18.88
C VAL A 43 -25.32 29.52 19.53
N LEU A 44 -26.51 29.87 20.01
CA LEU A 44 -27.45 28.93 20.64
C LEU A 44 -27.98 27.90 19.63
N PHE A 45 -28.34 28.34 18.42
CA PHE A 45 -28.76 27.46 17.32
C PHE A 45 -27.66 26.47 16.94
N THR A 46 -26.41 26.95 16.81
CA THR A 46 -25.25 26.10 16.50
C THR A 46 -24.98 25.10 17.61
N ALA A 47 -25.04 25.53 18.88
CA ALA A 47 -24.87 24.66 20.04
C ALA A 47 -25.97 23.59 20.13
N VAL A 48 -27.23 23.96 19.86
CA VAL A 48 -28.36 23.01 19.81
C VAL A 48 -28.24 22.05 18.63
N ALA A 49 -27.82 22.51 17.46
CA ALA A 49 -27.62 21.66 16.29
C ALA A 49 -26.50 20.63 16.54
N VAL A 50 -25.33 21.06 17.01
CA VAL A 50 -24.21 20.17 17.35
C VAL A 50 -24.55 19.24 18.52
N GLY A 51 -25.19 19.76 19.57
CA GLY A 51 -25.62 18.99 20.73
C GLY A 51 -26.68 17.94 20.40
N GLY A 52 -27.69 18.30 19.61
CA GLY A 52 -28.75 17.42 19.13
C GLY A 52 -28.20 16.34 18.19
N LEU A 53 -27.30 16.70 17.27
CA LEU A 53 -26.63 15.75 16.38
C LEU A 53 -25.76 14.76 17.19
N ARG A 54 -24.99 15.24 18.16
CA ARG A 54 -24.20 14.40 19.08
C ARG A 54 -25.10 13.48 19.92
N PHE A 55 -26.23 13.98 20.41
CA PHE A 55 -27.19 13.20 21.19
C PHE A 55 -27.84 12.10 20.34
N TYR A 56 -28.27 12.44 19.12
CA TYR A 56 -28.83 11.50 18.14
C TYR A 56 -27.85 10.37 17.81
N TYR A 57 -26.61 10.72 17.43
CA TYR A 57 -25.57 9.74 17.10
C TYR A 57 -25.19 8.86 18.31
N ASN A 58 -25.05 9.45 19.49
CA ASN A 58 -24.75 8.69 20.71
C ASN A 58 -25.90 7.76 21.14
N ARG A 59 -27.16 8.18 20.96
CA ARG A 59 -28.35 7.34 21.22
C ARG A 59 -28.51 6.18 20.23
N GLN A 60 -28.06 6.35 18.99
CA GLN A 60 -28.11 5.30 17.96
C GLN A 60 -26.87 4.39 17.94
N GLY A 61 -25.92 4.55 18.86
CA GLY A 61 -24.66 3.79 18.87
C GLY A 61 -23.71 4.14 17.72
N LEU A 62 -24.09 5.12 16.88
CA LEU A 62 -23.29 5.71 15.82
C LEU A 62 -22.27 6.69 16.43
N GLY A 63 -21.40 6.17 17.31
CA GLY A 63 -20.24 6.89 17.81
C GLY A 63 -19.39 7.44 16.65
N PRO A 64 -18.47 8.38 16.91
CA PRO A 64 -17.72 9.05 15.85
C PRO A 64 -17.15 8.00 14.89
N LEU A 65 -17.35 8.25 13.59
CA LEU A 65 -16.77 7.46 12.50
C LEU A 65 -15.25 7.70 12.43
N VAL A 66 -14.56 7.41 13.53
CA VAL A 66 -13.25 6.78 13.51
C VAL A 66 -13.48 5.51 12.71
N GLN A 67 -13.32 5.65 11.39
CA GLN A 67 -13.34 4.56 10.45
C GLN A 67 -12.30 3.58 10.95
N GLN A 68 -12.72 2.53 11.67
CA GLN A 68 -11.83 1.49 12.18
C GLN A 68 -10.92 1.11 11.03
N ALA A 69 -9.61 1.34 11.21
CA ALA A 69 -8.65 1.46 10.11
C ALA A 69 -8.92 0.33 9.11
N ARG A 70 -9.54 0.71 7.98
CA ARG A 70 -10.37 -0.20 7.18
C ARG A 70 -9.51 -1.41 6.88
N VAL A 71 -9.83 -2.56 7.50
CA VAL A 71 -8.88 -3.68 7.59
C VAL A 71 -8.57 -4.11 6.17
N PHE A 72 -7.43 -3.64 5.66
CA PHE A 72 -7.11 -3.82 4.26
C PHE A 72 -7.02 -5.34 4.01
N PRO A 73 -7.81 -5.86 3.05
CA PRO A 73 -7.68 -7.26 2.68
C PRO A 73 -6.23 -7.52 2.26
N ALA A 74 -5.72 -8.71 2.59
CA ALA A 74 -4.31 -9.03 2.39
C ALA A 74 -3.89 -8.82 0.91
N PRO A 75 -2.66 -8.36 0.63
CA PRO A 75 -1.52 -8.27 1.55
C PRO A 75 -1.45 -6.93 2.31
N ARG A 76 -1.23 -7.00 3.63
CA ARG A 76 -0.80 -5.84 4.41
C ARG A 76 0.68 -5.58 4.14
N LEU A 77 1.12 -4.32 4.19
CA LEU A 77 2.54 -3.98 4.13
C LEU A 77 3.27 -4.69 5.28
N GLN A 78 4.37 -5.39 4.95
CA GLN A 78 5.18 -6.13 5.90
C GLN A 78 5.82 -5.15 6.90
N GLN A 79 5.45 -5.26 8.18
CA GLN A 79 5.77 -4.23 9.18
C GLN A 79 7.25 -4.24 9.60
N SER A 80 7.91 -5.39 9.52
CA SER A 80 9.28 -5.60 10.00
C SER A 80 10.03 -6.62 9.12
N PRO A 81 10.38 -6.26 7.87
CA PRO A 81 11.01 -7.18 6.92
C PRO A 81 12.32 -7.78 7.44
N GLU A 82 13.08 -7.06 8.26
CA GLU A 82 14.31 -7.55 8.90
C GLU A 82 14.05 -8.69 9.89
N ALA A 83 13.00 -8.58 10.72
CA ALA A 83 12.66 -9.58 11.73
C ALA A 83 12.15 -10.88 11.06
N ASP A 84 11.34 -10.74 10.02
CA ASP A 84 10.82 -11.88 9.25
C ASP A 84 11.95 -12.57 8.45
N LEU A 85 12.88 -11.80 7.88
CA LEU A 85 14.08 -12.35 7.24
C LEU A 85 14.96 -13.10 8.25
N ALA A 86 15.18 -12.54 9.44
CA ALA A 86 15.93 -13.21 10.50
C ALA A 86 15.26 -14.52 10.96
N ALA A 87 13.92 -14.54 11.08
CA ALA A 87 13.16 -15.75 11.38
C ALA A 87 13.29 -16.80 10.26
N MET A 88 13.13 -16.41 8.99
CA MET A 88 13.29 -17.31 7.85
C MET A 88 14.70 -17.92 7.79
N LEU A 89 15.74 -17.10 7.96
CA LEU A 89 17.14 -17.54 7.96
C LEU A 89 17.43 -18.50 9.13
N LYS A 90 16.86 -18.24 10.31
CA LYS A 90 16.96 -19.13 11.48
C LYS A 90 16.34 -20.51 11.20
N ASP A 91 15.15 -20.56 10.61
CA ASP A 91 14.47 -21.80 10.26
C ASP A 91 15.20 -22.58 9.15
N GLN A 92 15.72 -21.87 8.14
CA GLN A 92 16.59 -22.48 7.12
C GLN A 92 17.86 -23.05 7.75
N ARG A 93 18.53 -22.29 8.63
CA ARG A 93 19.75 -22.76 9.30
C ARG A 93 19.49 -24.00 10.15
N ALA A 94 18.40 -24.01 10.92
CA ALA A 94 18.01 -25.17 11.74
C ALA A 94 17.78 -26.44 10.89
N LYS A 95 17.16 -26.30 9.71
CA LYS A 95 16.99 -27.43 8.75
C LYS A 95 18.33 -27.91 8.20
N LEU A 96 19.30 -27.02 7.95
CA LEU A 96 20.62 -27.37 7.42
C LEU A 96 21.60 -27.93 8.46
N SER A 97 21.40 -27.62 9.75
CA SER A 97 22.30 -28.06 10.84
C SER A 97 21.84 -29.32 11.57
N ALA A 98 20.64 -29.84 11.29
CA ALA A 98 20.03 -30.93 12.05
C ALA A 98 19.65 -32.14 11.19
N TYR A 99 19.98 -33.33 11.69
CA TYR A 99 19.47 -34.60 11.19
C TYR A 99 17.95 -34.66 11.26
N ALA A 100 17.32 -35.29 10.26
CA ALA A 100 15.90 -35.64 10.29
C ALA A 100 15.62 -36.77 9.30
N TRP A 101 14.58 -37.57 9.54
CA TRP A 101 14.04 -38.46 8.51
C TRP A 101 13.24 -37.63 7.49
N ILE A 102 13.44 -37.92 6.21
CA ILE A 102 12.61 -37.39 5.11
C ILE A 102 11.55 -38.42 4.77
N ASP A 103 11.97 -39.67 4.60
CA ASP A 103 11.10 -40.83 4.41
C ASP A 103 11.71 -42.01 5.19
N ARG A 104 11.06 -42.40 6.29
CA ARG A 104 11.58 -43.47 7.17
C ARG A 104 11.37 -44.86 6.58
N GLU A 105 10.36 -45.05 5.73
CA GLU A 105 10.06 -46.35 5.09
C GLU A 105 11.06 -46.64 3.98
N LYS A 106 11.45 -45.61 3.22
CA LYS A 106 12.48 -45.69 2.17
C LYS A 106 13.91 -45.49 2.69
N GLY A 107 14.10 -45.30 4.00
CA GLY A 107 15.42 -45.09 4.61
C GLY A 107 16.11 -43.76 4.24
N ILE A 108 15.35 -42.76 3.77
CA ILE A 108 15.88 -41.47 3.31
C ILE A 108 15.95 -40.50 4.50
N ALA A 109 17.17 -40.08 4.86
CA ALA A 109 17.44 -39.12 5.93
C ALA A 109 18.17 -37.87 5.41
N ARG A 110 17.88 -36.74 6.03
CA ARG A 110 18.64 -35.50 5.92
C ARG A 110 19.86 -35.56 6.86
N VAL A 111 21.03 -35.28 6.30
CA VAL A 111 22.31 -35.12 7.02
C VAL A 111 22.63 -33.62 7.12
N PRO A 112 23.19 -33.11 8.24
CA PRO A 112 23.66 -31.72 8.33
C PRO A 112 24.67 -31.39 7.24
N ILE A 113 24.59 -30.19 6.67
CA ILE A 113 25.38 -29.81 5.50
C ILE A 113 26.90 -29.90 5.75
N THR A 114 27.37 -29.56 6.95
CA THR A 114 28.78 -29.68 7.35
C THR A 114 29.27 -31.13 7.29
N GLU A 115 28.45 -32.07 7.76
CA GLU A 115 28.80 -33.49 7.75
C GLU A 115 28.70 -34.09 6.34
N ALA A 116 27.70 -33.67 5.56
CA ALA A 116 27.61 -34.06 4.15
C ALA A 116 28.86 -33.61 3.36
N MET A 117 29.36 -32.39 3.58
CA MET A 117 30.62 -31.92 3.00
C MET A 117 31.84 -32.72 3.47
N ARG A 118 31.91 -33.08 4.77
CA ARG A 118 32.99 -33.93 5.31
C ARG A 118 33.02 -35.30 4.63
N LEU A 119 31.88 -35.99 4.59
CA LEU A 119 31.75 -37.32 3.99
C LEU A 119 32.01 -37.30 2.47
N LEU A 120 31.66 -36.21 1.77
CA LEU A 120 31.95 -36.02 0.35
C LEU A 120 33.46 -35.82 0.12
N ALA A 121 34.11 -35.00 0.94
CA ALA A 121 35.56 -34.77 0.86
C ALA A 121 36.37 -36.04 1.19
N GLU A 122 35.94 -36.83 2.18
CA GLU A 122 36.58 -38.10 2.55
C GLU A 122 36.44 -39.18 1.48
N ARG A 123 35.30 -39.23 0.78
CA ARG A 123 35.05 -40.22 -0.28
C ARG A 123 35.60 -39.82 -1.66
N GLY A 124 35.88 -38.54 -1.89
CA GLY A 124 36.47 -38.04 -3.14
C GLY A 124 35.61 -38.28 -4.39
N GLY A 125 36.25 -38.50 -5.55
CA GLY A 125 35.57 -38.73 -6.83
C GLY A 125 34.44 -39.79 -6.82
N PRO A 126 34.64 -40.97 -6.20
CA PRO A 126 33.58 -41.98 -6.02
C PRO A 126 32.32 -41.49 -5.31
N ALA A 127 32.39 -40.41 -4.52
CA ALA A 127 31.24 -39.86 -3.81
C ALA A 127 30.19 -39.24 -4.73
N TYR A 128 30.58 -38.87 -5.95
CA TYR A 128 29.71 -38.32 -6.99
C TYR A 128 29.06 -39.40 -7.87
N ALA A 129 29.43 -40.68 -7.70
CA ALA A 129 28.70 -41.78 -8.32
C ALA A 129 27.27 -41.76 -7.77
N ALA A 130 26.28 -41.61 -8.66
CA ALA A 130 24.89 -41.50 -8.26
C ALA A 130 24.49 -42.74 -7.42
N PRO A 131 24.07 -42.57 -6.15
CA PRO A 131 23.51 -43.69 -5.41
C PRO A 131 22.25 -44.17 -6.15
N ALA A 132 22.03 -45.49 -6.16
CA ALA A 132 20.82 -46.09 -6.70
C ALA A 132 19.60 -45.78 -5.80
N GLN A 133 19.22 -44.50 -5.76
CA GLN A 133 17.96 -44.07 -5.17
C GLN A 133 16.82 -44.48 -6.11
N PRO A 134 15.67 -44.90 -5.56
CA PRO A 134 14.45 -45.00 -6.36
C PRO A 134 14.14 -43.60 -6.90
N GLU A 135 14.14 -43.45 -8.22
CA GLU A 135 13.97 -42.17 -8.89
C GLU A 135 12.60 -41.57 -8.54
N GLN A 136 12.57 -40.61 -7.62
CA GLN A 136 11.39 -39.78 -7.39
C GLN A 136 11.40 -38.63 -8.39
N THR A 137 11.23 -38.94 -9.68
CA THR A 137 10.99 -37.93 -10.72
C THR A 137 9.74 -37.15 -10.32
N PRO A 138 9.81 -35.84 -10.02
CA PRO A 138 8.61 -35.05 -9.81
C PRO A 138 7.82 -35.05 -11.12
N ALA A 139 6.52 -35.35 -11.06
CA ALA A 139 5.70 -35.39 -12.26
C ALA A 139 5.82 -34.07 -13.04
N LEU A 140 6.40 -34.16 -14.24
CA LEU A 140 6.56 -33.07 -15.21
C LEU A 140 5.17 -32.59 -15.65
N GLY A 141 4.61 -31.70 -14.84
CA GLY A 141 3.20 -31.28 -14.90
C GLY A 141 2.73 -30.50 -13.67
N SER A 142 3.39 -30.64 -12.51
CA SER A 142 3.09 -29.84 -11.31
C SER A 142 3.81 -28.46 -11.27
N ARG A 143 3.97 -27.82 -12.43
CA ARG A 143 4.14 -26.36 -12.52
C ARG A 143 2.81 -25.81 -13.01
N GLY A 144 2.31 -24.76 -12.34
CA GLY A 144 0.98 -24.20 -12.56
C GLY A 144 0.64 -23.97 -14.04
N GLY A 145 -0.61 -24.25 -14.39
CA GLY A 145 -1.07 -24.42 -15.77
C GLY A 145 -0.63 -23.33 -16.75
N ALA A 146 0.39 -23.67 -17.54
CA ALA A 146 0.80 -22.95 -18.73
C ALA A 146 1.12 -23.97 -19.84
N SER A 147 0.09 -24.71 -20.26
CA SER A 147 0.16 -25.58 -21.45
C SER A 147 0.17 -24.76 -22.75
N SER A 148 1.04 -23.77 -22.84
CA SER A 148 1.49 -23.27 -24.13
C SER A 148 2.36 -24.36 -24.73
N ALA A 149 1.78 -25.15 -25.62
CA ALA A 149 2.52 -26.12 -26.42
C ALA A 149 3.67 -25.37 -27.11
N VAL A 150 4.91 -25.66 -26.70
CA VAL A 150 6.10 -25.15 -27.36
C VAL A 150 6.18 -25.83 -28.71
N LEU A 151 5.61 -25.17 -29.72
CA LEU A 151 5.77 -25.51 -31.12
C LEU A 151 7.27 -25.52 -31.41
N SER A 152 7.82 -26.72 -31.59
CA SER A 152 9.21 -26.89 -31.99
C SER A 152 9.41 -26.20 -33.35
N PRO A 153 10.32 -25.21 -33.46
CA PRO A 153 10.53 -24.46 -34.71
C PRO A 153 11.32 -25.31 -35.70
N GLY A 154 10.64 -26.29 -36.30
CA GLY A 154 11.22 -27.27 -37.22
C GLY A 154 10.24 -28.22 -37.91
N ALA A 155 8.95 -28.20 -37.55
CA ALA A 155 7.92 -28.97 -38.24
C ALA A 155 7.28 -28.16 -39.37
N GLY A 156 7.68 -28.45 -40.62
CA GLY A 156 7.02 -27.90 -41.81
C GLY A 156 5.55 -28.37 -41.95
N PRO A 157 4.68 -27.59 -42.62
CA PRO A 157 3.25 -27.89 -42.69
C PRO A 157 2.98 -29.05 -43.66
N GLY A 158 2.77 -30.26 -43.15
CA GLY A 158 2.61 -31.43 -44.04
C GLY A 158 2.32 -32.78 -43.39
N ALA A 159 1.45 -32.87 -42.38
CA ALA A 159 0.95 -34.16 -41.89
C ALA A 159 -0.41 -34.05 -41.15
N VAL A 160 -1.50 -33.77 -41.88
CA VAL A 160 -2.83 -34.16 -41.39
C VAL A 160 -2.90 -35.68 -41.44
N ARG A 161 -3.07 -36.33 -40.28
CA ARG A 161 -3.44 -37.75 -40.20
C ARG A 161 -4.75 -37.89 -39.43
N THR A 162 -5.82 -38.06 -40.20
CA THR A 162 -7.15 -38.44 -39.75
C THR A 162 -7.10 -39.78 -38.98
N PRO A 163 -7.87 -39.96 -37.89
CA PRO A 163 -8.00 -41.26 -37.26
C PRO A 163 -8.90 -42.17 -38.10
N ALA A 164 -8.39 -43.35 -38.49
CA ALA A 164 -9.16 -44.38 -39.18
C ALA A 164 -9.05 -45.71 -38.41
N ASN A 165 -10.19 -46.18 -37.92
CA ASN A 165 -10.37 -47.43 -37.20
C ASN A 165 -10.39 -48.63 -38.17
N ALA A 166 -9.64 -49.70 -37.87
CA ALA A 166 -9.85 -51.04 -38.45
C ALA A 166 -9.09 -52.15 -37.68
N GLU A 167 -9.84 -52.96 -36.93
CA GLU A 167 -9.59 -54.42 -36.79
C GLU A 167 -9.56 -55.08 -38.20
N PRO A 168 -8.91 -56.26 -38.44
CA PRO A 168 -9.19 -57.50 -37.70
C PRO A 168 -8.05 -58.54 -37.61
N GLY A 169 -8.32 -59.70 -36.96
CA GLY A 169 -7.40 -60.85 -37.03
C GLY A 169 -7.70 -62.02 -36.10
N LYS A 170 -8.85 -62.70 -36.25
CA LYS A 170 -9.10 -64.01 -35.59
C LYS A 170 -9.33 -65.07 -36.65
N GLY A 171 -8.48 -66.10 -36.68
CA GLY A 171 -8.56 -67.20 -37.64
C GLY A 171 -7.59 -68.32 -37.27
N THR A 172 -8.12 -69.40 -36.70
CA THR A 172 -7.49 -70.71 -36.55
C THR A 172 -8.50 -71.76 -37.01
N PRO A 173 -8.04 -72.92 -37.51
CA PRO A 173 -8.74 -73.70 -38.54
C PRO A 173 -9.99 -74.43 -38.06
#